data_AF-A0A932SZP9-F1
#
_entry.id   AF-A0A932SZP9-F1
#
_cell.length_a   1.000
_cell.length_b   1.000
_cell.length_c   1.000
_cell.angle_alpha   90.00
_cell.angle_beta   90.00
_cell.angle_gamma   90.00
#
_symmetry.space_group_name_H-M   'P 1'
#
loop_
_entity.id
_entity.type
_entity.pdbx_description
1 polymer ?
#
loop_
_entity_poly.entity_id
_entity_poly.type
_entity_poly.pdbx_seq_one_letter_code
_entity_poly.pdbx_strand_id
1 'polypeptide(L)'
;MNLGQLIEFAAIISVHSPNLIESTDSVPEAALERYLYWSELRAADWITALDALPTEIADAPGPQRPSIWNQAEPTVVDVFAGGLTSRVWGAVLTACDRTRKSFTYERTARRVL
;
A
#
# COMPACT_ATOMS: atom_id res chain seq x y z
N MET A 1 13.07 0.03 3.43
CA MET A 1 12.17 -0.28 4.56
C MET A 1 11.95 -1.79 4.52
N ASN A 2 12.11 -2.51 5.63
CA ASN A 2 11.90 -3.96 5.65
C ASN A 2 10.45 -4.30 6.03
N LEU A 3 10.01 -5.54 5.78
CA LEU A 3 8.65 -6.01 6.06
C LEU A 3 8.24 -5.75 7.53
N GLY A 4 9.15 -5.97 8.48
CA GLY A 4 8.90 -5.73 9.90
C GLY A 4 8.53 -4.29 10.20
N GLN A 5 9.23 -3.33 9.61
CA GLN A 5 8.93 -1.90 9.75
C GLN A 5 7.56 -1.52 9.17
N LEU A 6 7.15 -2.14 8.05
CA LEU A 6 5.83 -1.91 7.46
C LEU A 6 4.70 -2.47 8.34
N ILE A 7 4.90 -3.67 8.90
CA ILE A 7 3.95 -4.26 9.86
C ILE A 7 3.85 -3.42 11.12
N GLU A 8 4.99 -2.98 11.67
CA GLU A 8 5.04 -2.10 12.84
C GLU A 8 4.31 -0.79 12.57
N PHE A 9 4.54 -0.18 11.40
CA PHE A 9 3.86 1.05 11.01
C PHE A 9 2.35 0.85 10.86
N ALA A 10 1.91 -0.25 10.23
CA ALA A 10 0.50 -0.59 10.13
C ALA A 10 -0.13 -0.82 11.51
N ALA A 11 0.59 -1.43 12.45
CA ALA A 11 0.15 -1.62 13.83
C ALA A 11 0.02 -0.27 14.57
N ILE A 12 1.00 0.62 14.45
CA ILE A 12 0.96 1.98 15.02
C ILE A 12 -0.25 2.75 14.48
N ILE A 13 -0.46 2.74 13.16
CA ILE A 13 -1.64 3.37 12.54
C ILE A 13 -2.92 2.77 13.12
N SER A 14 -3.00 1.45 13.24
CA SER A 14 -4.18 0.77 13.77
C SER A 14 -4.48 1.18 15.20
N VAL A 15 -3.46 1.22 16.07
CA VAL A 15 -3.57 1.61 17.48
C VAL A 15 -4.02 3.06 17.64
N HIS A 16 -3.54 3.97 16.80
CA HIS A 16 -3.87 5.39 16.88
C HIS A 16 -5.07 5.81 16.02
N SER A 17 -5.60 4.90 15.20
CA SER A 17 -6.74 5.19 14.33
C SER A 17 -8.01 5.67 15.05
N PRO A 18 -8.34 5.27 16.29
CA PRO A 18 -9.53 5.78 16.99
C PRO A 18 -9.51 7.30 17.13
N ASN A 19 -8.36 7.91 17.42
CA ASN A 19 -8.22 9.37 17.53
C ASN A 19 -8.63 10.07 16.23
N LEU A 20 -8.25 9.49 15.08
CA LEU A 20 -8.60 10.03 13.78
C LEU A 20 -10.07 9.74 13.43
N ILE A 21 -10.62 8.59 13.83
CA ILE A 21 -12.01 8.20 13.54
C ILE A 21 -13.01 9.04 14.35
N GLU A 22 -12.69 9.31 15.62
CA GLU A 22 -13.55 10.05 16.56
C GLU A 22 -13.43 11.57 16.40
N SER A 23 -12.35 12.07 15.79
CA SER A 23 -12.18 13.50 15.55
C SER A 23 -13.27 14.08 14.64
N THR A 24 -13.79 15.25 15.01
CA THR A 24 -14.72 16.01 14.16
C THR A 24 -14.02 16.70 12.98
N ASP A 25 -12.71 16.86 13.05
CA ASP A 25 -11.93 17.50 12.00
C ASP A 25 -11.92 16.65 10.74
N SER A 26 -11.97 17.31 9.59
CA SER A 26 -11.81 16.65 8.30
C SER A 26 -10.35 16.22 8.09
N VAL A 27 -10.16 15.07 7.44
CA VAL A 27 -8.85 14.71 6.90
C VAL A 27 -8.49 15.73 5.82
N PRO A 28 -7.31 16.37 5.87
CA PRO A 28 -6.91 17.35 4.87
C PRO A 28 -6.88 16.75 3.46
N GLU A 29 -7.48 17.43 2.49
CA GLU A 29 -7.54 16.98 1.10
C GLU A 29 -6.15 16.72 0.51
N ALA A 30 -5.21 17.63 0.74
CA ALA A 30 -3.81 17.47 0.32
C ALA A 30 -3.12 16.22 0.92
N ALA A 31 -3.59 15.68 2.06
CA ALA A 31 -3.09 14.42 2.59
C ALA A 31 -3.64 13.21 1.82
N LEU A 32 -4.91 13.26 1.42
CA LEU A 32 -5.56 12.24 0.61
C LEU A 32 -5.00 12.20 -0.82
N GLU A 33 -4.76 13.37 -1.42
CA GLU A 33 -4.14 13.49 -2.74
C GLU A 33 -2.73 12.91 -2.75
N ARG A 34 -1.90 13.25 -1.75
CA ARG A 34 -0.55 12.67 -1.62
C ARG A 34 -0.62 11.17 -1.44
N TYR A 35 -1.53 10.66 -0.60
CA TYR A 35 -1.72 9.23 -0.42
C TYR A 35 -2.07 8.54 -1.75
N LEU A 36 -3.01 9.11 -2.51
CA LEU A 36 -3.39 8.58 -3.82
C LEU A 36 -2.22 8.58 -4.80
N TYR A 37 -1.54 9.72 -4.96
CA TYR A 37 -0.39 9.88 -5.86
C TYR A 37 0.71 8.85 -5.58
N TRP A 38 1.15 8.72 -4.33
CA TRP A 38 2.21 7.77 -3.97
C TRP A 38 1.78 6.32 -4.11
N SER A 39 0.49 6.04 -3.92
CA SER A 39 -0.05 4.70 -4.09
C SER A 39 -0.13 4.28 -5.55
N GLU A 40 -0.57 5.19 -6.43
CA GLU A 40 -0.63 4.95 -7.88
C GLU A 40 0.79 4.80 -8.46
N LEU A 41 1.73 5.65 -8.06
CA LEU A 41 3.13 5.57 -8.50
C LEU A 41 3.76 4.22 -8.13
N ARG A 42 3.61 3.83 -6.86
CA ARG A 42 4.16 2.56 -6.35
C ARG A 42 3.51 1.35 -7.03
N ALA A 43 2.20 1.38 -7.27
CA ALA A 43 1.53 0.31 -8.00
C ALA A 43 2.03 0.18 -9.44
N ALA A 44 2.31 1.30 -10.12
CA ALA A 44 2.90 1.29 -11.45
C ALA A 44 4.32 0.70 -11.46
N ASP A 45 5.13 1.04 -10.45
CA ASP A 45 6.48 0.47 -10.28
C ASP A 45 6.43 -1.04 -10.05
N TRP A 46 5.52 -1.52 -9.20
CA TRP A 46 5.31 -2.95 -8.96
C TRP A 46 4.87 -3.69 -10.22
N ILE A 47 3.90 -3.16 -10.96
CA ILE A 47 3.42 -3.77 -12.21
C ILE A 47 4.58 -3.89 -13.20
N THR A 48 5.33 -2.81 -13.40
CA THR A 48 6.48 -2.80 -14.32
C THR A 48 7.52 -3.86 -13.95
N ALA A 49 7.86 -3.97 -12.66
CA ALA A 49 8.82 -4.95 -12.18
C ALA A 49 8.32 -6.40 -12.27
N LEU A 50 7.03 -6.63 -11.98
CA LEU A 50 6.43 -7.97 -12.03
C LEU A 50 6.17 -8.43 -13.47
N ASP A 51 5.86 -7.53 -14.40
CA ASP A 51 5.64 -7.85 -15.81
C ASP A 51 6.94 -8.21 -16.53
N ALA A 52 8.07 -7.63 -16.12
CA ALA A 52 9.39 -7.96 -16.67
C ALA A 52 9.87 -9.36 -16.22
N LEU A 53 9.48 -9.79 -15.02
CA LEU A 53 10.04 -10.96 -14.35
C LEU A 53 9.87 -12.30 -15.12
N PRO A 54 8.71 -12.63 -15.70
CA PRO A 54 8.54 -13.87 -16.46
C PRO A 54 9.49 -13.96 -17.64
N THR A 55 9.68 -12.86 -18.37
CA THR A 55 10.59 -12.79 -19.52
C THR A 55 12.04 -12.94 -19.06
N GLU A 56 12.45 -12.23 -18.01
CA GLU A 56 13.80 -12.34 -17.45
C GLU A 56 14.13 -13.77 -16.99
N ILE A 57 13.18 -14.46 -16.34
CA ILE A 57 13.36 -15.85 -15.90
C ILE A 57 13.42 -16.82 -17.09
N ALA A 58 12.61 -16.59 -18.12
CA ALA A 58 12.56 -17.42 -19.31
C ALA A 58 13.86 -17.35 -20.11
N ASP A 59 14.42 -16.14 -20.27
CA ASP A 59 15.63 -15.88 -21.05
C ASP A 59 16.92 -16.22 -20.28
N ALA A 60 16.84 -16.33 -18.95
CA ALA A 60 18.01 -16.60 -18.12
C ALA A 60 18.48 -18.06 -18.16
N PRO A 61 19.81 -18.30 -18.27
CA PRO A 61 20.43 -19.59 -17.99
C PRO A 61 20.03 -20.12 -16.61
N GLY A 62 19.84 -21.45 -16.50
CA GLY A 62 19.42 -22.11 -15.26
C GLY A 62 20.13 -21.64 -13.97
N PRO A 63 21.47 -21.48 -13.96
CA PRO A 63 22.21 -21.01 -12.78
C PRO A 63 21.93 -19.55 -12.38
N GLN A 64 21.41 -18.72 -13.28
CA GLN A 64 21.16 -17.29 -13.03
C GLN A 64 19.74 -17.04 -12.48
N ARG A 65 18.80 -17.97 -12.68
CA ARG A 65 17.41 -17.86 -12.23
C ARG A 65 17.26 -17.59 -10.72
N PRO A 66 18.03 -18.22 -9.81
CA PRO A 66 17.96 -17.90 -8.38
C PRO A 66 18.37 -16.44 -8.08
N SER A 67 19.33 -15.89 -8.82
CA SER A 67 19.75 -14.49 -8.64
C SER A 67 18.66 -13.52 -9.06
N ILE A 68 17.94 -13.82 -10.16
CA ILE A 68 16.81 -13.01 -10.63
C ILE A 68 15.68 -13.06 -9.60
N TRP A 69 15.38 -14.25 -9.07
CA TRP A 69 14.40 -14.38 -7.99
C TRP A 69 14.77 -13.56 -6.74
N ASN A 70 16.03 -13.62 -6.30
CA ASN A 70 16.49 -12.84 -5.15
C ASN A 70 16.37 -11.32 -5.35
N GLN A 71 16.42 -10.85 -6.60
CA GLN A 71 16.19 -9.43 -6.93
C GLN A 71 14.70 -9.08 -6.96
N ALA A 72 13.83 -10.04 -7.27
CA ALA A 72 12.38 -9.88 -7.35
C ALA A 72 11.67 -9.99 -5.99
N GLU A 73 12.19 -10.83 -5.11
CA GLU A 73 11.62 -11.10 -3.79
C GLU A 73 11.32 -9.81 -2.99
N PRO A 74 12.21 -8.79 -2.94
CA PRO A 74 11.92 -7.53 -2.27
C PRO A 74 10.66 -6.83 -2.81
N THR A 75 10.45 -6.83 -4.13
CA THR A 75 9.27 -6.23 -4.76
C THR A 75 8.00 -6.98 -4.37
N VAL A 76 8.05 -8.33 -4.36
CA VAL A 76 6.92 -9.16 -3.93
C VAL A 76 6.57 -8.90 -2.46
N VAL A 77 7.58 -8.81 -1.60
CA VAL A 77 7.39 -8.47 -0.18
C VAL A 77 6.77 -7.08 -0.03
N ASP A 78 7.23 -6.10 -0.80
CA ASP A 78 6.70 -4.74 -0.78
C ASP A 78 5.25 -4.68 -1.26
N VAL A 79 4.86 -5.47 -2.28
CA VAL A 79 3.46 -5.60 -2.73
C VAL A 79 2.56 -6.10 -1.59
N PHE A 80 2.97 -7.15 -0.89
CA PHE A 80 2.18 -7.68 0.22
C PHE A 80 2.11 -6.71 1.41
N ALA A 81 3.23 -6.13 1.79
CA ALA A 81 3.33 -5.22 2.92
C ALA A 81 2.63 -3.88 2.65
N GLY A 82 2.78 -3.36 1.44
CA GLY A 82 2.10 -2.18 0.95
C GLY A 82 0.59 -2.40 0.85
N GLY A 83 0.15 -3.55 0.34
CA GLY A 83 -1.25 -3.94 0.31
C GLY A 83 -1.87 -4.07 1.71
N LEU A 84 -1.13 -4.58 2.70
CA LEU A 84 -1.58 -4.59 4.10
C LEU A 84 -1.81 -3.16 4.62
N THR A 85 -0.84 -2.28 4.41
CA THR A 85 -0.91 -0.88 4.87
C THR A 85 -2.07 -0.13 4.21
N SER A 86 -2.25 -0.31 2.89
CA SER A 86 -3.38 0.28 2.14
C SER A 86 -4.74 -0.19 2.67
N ARG A 87 -4.88 -1.47 3.04
CA ARG A 87 -6.11 -2.02 3.63
C ARG A 87 -6.40 -1.45 5.01
N VAL A 88 -5.39 -1.36 5.87
CA VAL A 88 -5.54 -0.73 7.20
C VAL A 88 -5.99 0.71 7.03
N TRP A 89 -5.30 1.48 6.19
CA TRP A 89 -5.66 2.88 5.96
C TRP A 89 -7.06 3.03 5.33
N GLY A 90 -7.41 2.18 4.36
CA GLY A 90 -8.75 2.17 3.77
C GLY A 90 -9.86 1.86 4.77
N ALA A 91 -9.61 0.95 5.72
CA ALA A 91 -10.54 0.68 6.82
C ALA A 91 -10.71 1.89 7.74
N VAL A 92 -9.61 2.59 8.08
CA VAL A 92 -9.65 3.82 8.89
C VAL A 92 -10.43 4.93 8.19
N LEU A 93 -10.17 5.17 6.90
CA LEU A 93 -10.89 6.16 6.10
C LEU A 93 -12.39 5.83 5.97
N THR A 94 -12.72 4.55 5.81
CA THR A 94 -14.12 4.09 5.76
C THR A 94 -14.81 4.30 7.12
N ALA A 95 -14.13 4.02 8.22
CA ALA A 95 -14.66 4.26 9.57
C ALA A 95 -14.86 5.75 9.84
N CYS A 96 -13.90 6.58 9.45
CA CYS A 96 -13.98 8.04 9.46
C CYS A 96 -15.24 8.56 8.74
N ASP A 97 -15.50 8.08 7.52
CA ASP A 97 -16.69 8.46 6.75
C ASP A 97 -17.98 8.04 7.44
N ARG A 98 -18.05 6.81 7.98
CA ARG A 98 -19.22 6.32 8.71
C ARG A 98 -19.51 7.14 9.96
N THR A 99 -18.50 7.43 10.78
CA THR A 99 -18.65 8.23 12.01
C THR A 99 -19.14 9.64 11.69
N ARG A 100 -18.62 10.24 10.63
CA ARG A 100 -18.95 11.62 10.21
C ARG A 100 -20.17 11.72 9.30
N LYS A 101 -20.80 10.59 8.92
CA LYS A 101 -21.90 10.52 7.93
C LYS A 101 -21.53 11.18 6.59
N SER A 102 -20.30 10.93 6.14
CA SER A 102 -19.72 11.40 4.87
C SER A 102 -19.37 10.22 3.96
N PHE A 103 -19.03 10.49 2.70
CA PHE A 103 -18.59 9.49 1.70
C PHE A 103 -17.33 9.94 0.93
N THR A 104 -16.63 10.94 1.45
CA THR A 104 -15.52 11.59 0.76
C THR A 104 -14.26 10.73 0.78
N TYR A 105 -13.99 10.03 1.87
CA TYR A 105 -12.73 9.33 2.10
C TYR A 105 -12.74 7.89 1.57
N GLU A 106 -13.89 7.22 1.61
CA GLU A 106 -14.10 5.87 1.10
C GLU A 106 -13.83 5.79 -0.40
N ARG A 107 -14.21 6.84 -1.15
CA ARG A 107 -13.92 6.90 -2.60
C ARG A 107 -12.43 6.85 -2.89
N THR A 108 -11.62 7.60 -2.12
CA THR A 108 -10.16 7.60 -2.26
C THR A 108 -9.56 6.28 -1.79
N ALA A 109 -10.06 5.72 -0.69
CA ALA A 109 -9.62 4.42 -0.18
C ALA A 109 -9.79 3.29 -1.21
N ARG A 110 -10.92 3.26 -1.92
CA ARG A 110 -11.22 2.24 -2.95
C ARG A 110 -10.35 2.33 -4.19
N ARG A 111 -9.74 3.48 -4.48
CA ARG A 111 -8.85 3.65 -5.65
C ARG A 111 -7.44 3.10 -5.42
N VAL A 112 -7.08 2.80 -4.18
CA VAL A 112 -5.74 2.36 -3.78
C VAL A 112 -5.68 0.86 -3.43
N LEU A 113 -6.84 0.19 -3.35
CA LEU A 113 -6.97 -1.25 -3.16
C LEU A 113 -6.96 -1.98 -4.50
#